data_AF-A0A842Y5E7-F1
#
_entry.id   AF-A0A842Y5E7-F1
#
_cell.length_a   1.000
_cell.length_b   1.000
_cell.length_c   1.000
_cell.angle_alpha   90.00
_cell.angle_beta   90.00
_cell.angle_gamma   90.00
#
_symmetry.space_group_name_H-M   'P 1'
#
loop_
_entity.id
_entity.type
_entity.pdbx_description
1 polymer ?
#
loop_
_entity_poly.entity_id
_entity_poly.type
_entity_poly.pdbx_seq_one_letter_code
_entity_poly.pdbx_strand_id
1 'polypeptide(L)'
;MPNRVIKETRILAEDEIIDISLTQVPISSEIPHGVRYSFNYRVMTKEGWSTVFRFDNAHTIKGHNKRDHKHLLNNEVQEIEFNNPKELIDELMKLIEYNRRIINEIKGR
;
A
#
# COMPACT_ATOMS: atom_id res chain seq x y z
N MET A 1 14.74 13.57 -17.72
CA MET A 1 13.85 12.41 -17.99
C MET A 1 12.47 12.79 -17.49
N PRO A 2 11.39 12.70 -18.28
CA PRO A 2 10.04 12.91 -17.76
C PRO A 2 9.74 11.86 -16.68
N ASN A 3 9.07 12.26 -15.60
CA ASN A 3 8.65 11.33 -14.55
C ASN A 3 7.69 10.31 -15.16
N ARG A 4 8.10 9.04 -15.21
CA ARG A 4 7.22 7.95 -15.62
C ARG A 4 6.30 7.63 -14.46
N VAL A 5 5.01 7.91 -14.64
CA VAL A 5 3.96 7.60 -13.66
C VAL A 5 3.12 6.45 -14.21
N ILE A 6 2.85 5.47 -13.36
CA ILE A 6 1.94 4.37 -13.62
C ILE A 6 0.86 4.42 -12.53
N LYS A 7 -0.40 4.41 -12.93
CA LYS A 7 -1.55 4.28 -12.03
C LYS A 7 -2.44 3.15 -12.54
N GLU A 8 -2.85 2.27 -11.63
CA GLU A 8 -3.68 1.10 -11.94
C GLU A 8 -4.62 0.85 -10.77
N THR A 9 -5.89 0.55 -11.05
CA THR A 9 -6.83 0.05 -10.04
C THR A 9 -7.17 -1.38 -10.40
N ARG A 10 -6.90 -2.32 -9.50
CA ARG A 10 -7.28 -3.73 -9.64
C ARG A 10 -8.57 -3.97 -8.87
N ILE A 11 -9.58 -4.48 -9.56
CA ILE A 11 -10.84 -4.91 -8.94
C ILE A 11 -10.66 -6.37 -8.51
N LEU A 12 -10.79 -6.64 -7.21
CA LEU A 12 -10.72 -8.00 -6.66
C LEU A 12 -12.13 -8.59 -6.49
N ALA A 13 -13.08 -7.74 -6.08
CA ALA A 13 -14.50 -8.04 -5.97
C ALA A 13 -15.30 -6.73 -6.15
N GLU A 14 -16.64 -6.81 -6.13
CA GLU A 14 -17.51 -5.63 -6.20
C GLU A 14 -17.20 -4.59 -5.10
N ASP A 15 -16.80 -5.07 -3.93
CA ASP A 15 -16.54 -4.28 -2.74
C ASP A 15 -15.07 -4.26 -2.31
N GLU A 16 -14.14 -4.71 -3.18
CA GLU A 16 -12.71 -4.80 -2.86
C GLU A 16 -11.84 -4.40 -4.05
N ILE A 17 -10.94 -3.43 -3.84
CA ILE A 17 -10.00 -2.93 -4.87
C ILE A 17 -8.58 -2.77 -4.32
N ILE A 18 -7.60 -2.74 -5.23
CA ILE A 18 -6.25 -2.27 -4.96
C ILE A 18 -5.94 -1.09 -5.88
N ASP A 19 -5.72 0.09 -5.30
CA ASP A 19 -5.22 1.26 -6.02
C ASP A 19 -3.68 1.30 -5.97
N ILE A 20 -3.06 1.26 -7.14
CA ILE A 20 -1.60 1.22 -7.32
C ILE A 20 -1.14 2.50 -8.00
N SER A 21 -0.12 3.15 -7.45
CA SER A 21 0.58 4.27 -8.07
C SER A 21 2.08 4.06 -7.94
N LEU A 22 2.80 4.14 -9.06
CA LEU A 22 4.26 4.11 -9.13
C LEU A 22 4.76 5.35 -9.85
N THR A 23 5.82 5.97 -9.36
CA THR A 23 6.45 7.12 -10.00
C THR A 23 7.96 6.95 -9.97
N GLN A 24 8.58 6.96 -11.15
CA GLN A 24 10.04 7.04 -11.23
C GLN A 24 10.49 8.40 -10.72
N VAL A 25 11.42 8.40 -9.77
CA VAL A 25 12.05 9.60 -9.21
C VAL A 25 13.57 9.46 -9.31
N PRO A 26 14.33 10.57 -9.23
CA PRO A 26 15.77 10.50 -9.06
C PRO A 26 16.14 9.68 -7.82
N ILE A 27 17.18 8.86 -7.92
CA ILE A 27 17.75 8.15 -6.78
C ILE A 27 18.27 9.18 -5.78
N SER A 28 17.95 8.97 -4.51
CA SER A 28 18.43 9.79 -3.39
C SER A 28 18.69 8.92 -2.16
N SER A 29 19.31 9.48 -1.13
CA SER A 29 19.45 8.81 0.17
C SER A 29 18.09 8.45 0.80
N GLU A 30 17.05 9.23 0.49
CA GLU A 30 15.70 9.00 1.00
C GLU A 30 14.94 7.91 0.24
N ILE A 31 15.20 7.77 -1.07
CA ILE A 31 14.54 6.80 -1.96
C ILE A 31 15.64 6.16 -2.83
N PRO A 32 16.45 5.25 -2.26
CA PRO A 32 17.66 4.72 -2.90
C PRO A 32 17.35 3.87 -4.15
N HIS A 33 16.16 3.30 -4.21
CA HIS A 33 15.68 2.51 -5.36
C HIS A 33 15.04 3.37 -6.46
N GLY A 34 14.94 4.70 -6.29
CA GLY A 34 14.46 5.62 -7.31
C GLY A 34 12.98 5.48 -7.69
N VAL A 35 12.15 4.84 -6.86
CA VAL A 35 10.71 4.66 -7.15
C VAL A 35 9.87 5.14 -5.96
N ARG A 36 8.97 6.09 -6.20
CA ARG A 36 7.87 6.36 -5.26
C ARG A 36 6.72 5.42 -5.54
N TYR A 37 6.11 4.89 -4.48
CA TYR A 37 4.98 3.98 -4.63
C TYR A 37 3.88 4.22 -3.60
N SER A 38 2.68 3.78 -3.97
CA SER A 38 1.52 3.68 -3.09
C SER A 38 0.65 2.52 -3.57
N PHE A 39 0.46 1.52 -2.72
CA PHE A 39 -0.46 0.40 -2.93
C PHE A 39 -1.50 0.45 -1.82
N ASN A 40 -2.77 0.67 -2.16
CA ASN A 40 -3.85 0.82 -1.20
C ASN A 40 -4.87 -0.27 -1.45
N TYR A 41 -4.98 -1.22 -0.52
CA TYR A 41 -6.10 -2.14 -0.51
C TYR A 41 -7.27 -1.48 0.20
N ARG A 42 -8.40 -1.38 -0.51
CA ARG A 42 -9.59 -0.67 -0.08
C ARG A 42 -10.79 -1.58 -0.16
N VAL A 43 -11.69 -1.40 0.80
CA VAL A 43 -12.95 -2.14 0.87
C VAL A 43 -14.12 -1.17 0.97
N MET A 44 -15.25 -1.52 0.37
CA MET A 44 -16.48 -0.76 0.54
C MET A 44 -17.08 -1.07 1.92
N THR A 45 -17.35 -0.04 2.71
CA THR A 45 -18.12 -0.11 3.96
C THR A 45 -19.42 0.68 3.81
N LYS A 46 -20.27 0.72 4.85
CA LYS A 46 -21.48 1.57 4.81
C LYS A 46 -21.20 3.06 4.67
N GLU A 47 -20.00 3.50 5.03
CA GLU A 47 -19.54 4.90 4.95
C GLU A 47 -18.80 5.20 3.63
N GLY A 48 -18.60 4.18 2.79
CA GLY A 48 -17.89 4.28 1.51
C GLY A 48 -16.58 3.50 1.49
N TRP A 49 -15.71 3.81 0.53
CA TRP A 49 -14.42 3.13 0.36
C TRP A 49 -13.44 3.49 1.48
N SER A 50 -13.05 2.50 2.29
CA SER A 50 -12.06 2.63 3.35
C SER A 50 -10.77 1.89 3.01
N THR A 51 -9.61 2.49 3.30
CA THR A 51 -8.30 1.85 3.13
C THR A 51 -8.02 0.95 4.33
N VAL A 52 -7.78 -0.33 4.08
CA VAL A 52 -7.49 -1.34 5.12
C VAL A 52 -5.99 -1.58 5.25
N PHE A 53 -5.30 -1.70 4.12
CA PHE A 53 -3.84 -1.83 4.09
C PHE A 53 -3.25 -0.84 3.11
N ARG A 54 -2.09 -0.29 3.45
CA ARG A 54 -1.38 0.63 2.57
C ARG A 54 0.12 0.41 2.63
N PHE A 55 0.78 0.32 1.49
CA PHE A 55 2.23 0.28 1.37
C PHE A 55 2.66 1.54 0.64
N ASP A 56 3.53 2.36 1.23
CA ASP A 56 4.04 3.57 0.57
C ASP A 56 5.42 3.99 1.07
N ASN A 57 5.98 5.00 0.39
CA ASN A 57 7.21 5.67 0.81
C ASN A 57 7.16 7.19 0.67
N ALA A 58 5.98 7.78 0.85
CA ALA A 58 5.75 9.21 0.67
C ALA A 58 6.41 10.06 1.76
N HIS A 59 6.57 9.52 2.96
CA HIS A 59 7.03 10.23 4.14
C HIS A 59 7.78 9.30 5.10
N THR A 60 8.62 9.88 5.95
CA THR A 60 9.23 9.18 7.09
C THR A 60 8.27 9.24 8.28
N ILE A 61 8.15 8.14 9.02
CA ILE A 61 7.30 8.06 10.21
C ILE A 61 8.12 8.40 11.45
N LYS A 62 7.51 9.04 12.44
CA LYS A 62 8.19 9.37 13.70
C LYS A 62 8.69 8.09 14.38
N GLY A 63 10.00 8.02 14.64
CA GLY A 63 10.64 6.84 15.23
C GLY A 63 11.12 5.80 14.22
N HIS A 64 10.92 6.05 12.92
CA HIS A 64 11.35 5.21 11.81
C HIS A 64 12.52 5.89 11.08
N ASN A 65 13.50 5.10 10.66
CA ASN A 65 14.67 5.52 9.89
C ASN A 65 14.45 5.39 8.37
N LYS A 66 13.47 4.59 7.94
CA LYS A 66 13.17 4.36 6.51
C LYS A 66 11.88 5.03 6.09
N ARG A 67 11.82 5.42 4.80
CA ARG A 67 10.57 5.88 4.17
C ARG A 67 9.67 4.74 3.76
N ASP A 68 10.22 3.58 3.38
CA ASP A 68 9.41 2.44 2.96
C ASP A 68 8.69 1.83 4.16
N HIS A 69 7.37 1.85 4.14
CA HIS A 69 6.56 1.33 5.23
C HIS A 69 5.21 0.79 4.76
N LYS A 70 4.56 0.03 5.64
CA LYS A 70 3.19 -0.43 5.49
C LYS A 70 2.33 -0.03 6.68
N HIS A 71 1.13 0.45 6.40
CA HIS A 71 0.04 0.68 7.35
C HIS A 71 -0.84 -0.56 7.37
N LEU A 72 -0.99 -1.13 8.57
CA LEU A 72 -1.76 -2.33 8.86
C LEU A 72 -3.07 -1.97 9.59
N LEU A 73 -3.80 -3.00 10.01
CA LEU A 73 -4.99 -2.86 10.84
C LEU A 73 -4.67 -2.06 12.12
N ASN A 74 -5.68 -1.38 12.65
CA ASN A 74 -5.57 -0.56 13.86
C ASN A 74 -4.54 0.59 13.78
N ASN A 75 -4.24 1.08 12.57
CA ASN A 75 -3.23 2.11 12.32
C ASN A 75 -1.82 1.73 12.78
N GLU A 76 -1.52 0.43 12.89
CA GLU A 76 -0.16 -0.02 13.11
C GLU A 76 0.68 0.30 11.87
N VAL A 77 1.90 0.79 12.06
CA VAL A 77 2.80 1.10 10.94
C VAL A 77 4.14 0.42 11.14
N GLN A 78 4.63 -0.23 10.09
CA GLN A 78 5.86 -1.02 10.12
C GLN A 78 6.79 -0.59 8.99
N GLU A 79 8.09 -0.43 9.28
CA GLU A 79 9.10 -0.29 8.21
C GLU A 79 9.17 -1.58 7.39
N ILE A 80 9.46 -1.43 6.11
CA ILE A 80 9.77 -2.55 5.23
C ILE A 80 11.05 -2.27 4.46
N GLU A 81 11.62 -3.31 3.88
CA GLU A 81 12.67 -3.19 2.90
C GLU A 81 12.06 -3.27 1.50
N PHE A 82 12.22 -2.21 0.71
CA PHE A 82 11.75 -2.22 -0.66
C PHE A 82 12.66 -3.11 -1.52
N ASN A 83 12.08 -4.18 -2.06
CA ASN A 83 12.73 -5.01 -3.07
C ASN A 83 12.32 -4.60 -4.48
N ASN A 84 11.03 -4.82 -4.81
CA ASN A 84 10.45 -4.46 -6.10
C ASN A 84 8.91 -4.38 -6.02
N PRO A 85 8.23 -3.74 -7.00
CA PRO A 85 6.77 -3.61 -6.99
C PRO A 85 5.99 -4.93 -6.98
N LYS A 86 6.55 -6.00 -7.56
CA LYS A 86 5.88 -7.31 -7.59
C LYS A 86 5.82 -7.91 -6.19
N GLU A 87 6.91 -7.86 -5.45
CA GLU A 87 6.95 -8.36 -4.07
C GLU A 87 6.02 -7.60 -3.13
N LEU A 88 5.88 -6.28 -3.32
CA LEU A 88 4.91 -5.49 -2.54
C LEU A 88 3.46 -5.97 -2.79
N ILE A 89 3.12 -6.28 -4.04
CA ILE A 89 1.81 -6.86 -4.37
C ILE A 89 1.65 -8.25 -3.76
N ASP A 90 2.66 -9.11 -3.89
CA ASP A 90 2.60 -10.48 -3.35
C ASP A 90 2.44 -10.46 -1.83
N GLU A 91 3.14 -9.56 -1.12
CA GLU A 91 2.99 -9.35 0.32
C GLU A 91 1.60 -8.80 0.68
N LEU A 92 1.12 -7.80 -0.07
CA LEU A 92 -0.21 -7.24 0.12
C LEU A 92 -1.29 -8.32 -0.03
N MET A 93 -1.22 -9.14 -1.09
CA MET A 93 -2.18 -10.23 -1.31
C MET A 93 -2.15 -11.26 -0.18
N LYS A 94 -0.96 -11.60 0.34
CA LYS A 94 -0.83 -12.48 1.53
C LYS A 94 -1.47 -11.87 2.77
N LEU A 95 -1.31 -10.57 3.01
CA LEU A 95 -1.95 -9.87 4.12
C LEU A 95 -3.46 -9.85 4.01
N ILE A 96 -3.99 -9.58 2.81
CA ILE A 96 -5.42 -9.61 2.55
C ILE A 96 -5.97 -11.00 2.88
N GLU A 97 -5.30 -12.06 2.41
CA GLU A 97 -5.76 -13.42 2.67
C GLU A 97 -5.68 -13.82 4.14
N TYR A 98 -4.56 -13.52 4.80
CA TYR A 98 -4.38 -13.79 6.23
C TYR A 98 -5.44 -13.09 7.10
N ASN A 99 -5.89 -11.89 6.70
CA ASN A 99 -6.84 -11.09 7.47
C ASN A 99 -8.28 -11.17 6.96
N ARG A 100 -8.62 -12.14 6.10
CA ARG A 100 -9.92 -12.23 5.41
C ARG A 100 -11.13 -12.10 6.35
N ARG A 101 -11.06 -12.74 7.52
CA ARG A 101 -12.12 -12.69 8.52
C ARG A 101 -12.36 -11.26 9.02
N ILE A 102 -11.29 -10.55 9.41
CA ILE A 102 -11.37 -9.19 9.95
C ILE A 102 -11.85 -8.23 8.85
N ILE A 103 -11.39 -8.41 7.62
CA ILE A 103 -11.84 -7.63 6.45
C ILE A 103 -13.35 -7.74 6.28
N ASN A 104 -13.92 -8.94 6.37
CA ASN A 104 -15.36 -9.14 6.26
C ASN A 104 -16.12 -8.46 7.41
N GLU A 105 -15.56 -8.46 8.62
CA GLU A 105 -16.11 -7.72 9.76
C GLU A 105 -16.08 -6.20 9.53
N ILE A 106 -15.03 -5.67 8.91
CA ILE A 106 -14.91 -4.25 8.53
C ILE A 106 -15.98 -3.87 7.49
N LYS A 107 -16.15 -4.69 6.44
CA LYS A 107 -17.16 -4.48 5.40
C LYS A 107 -18.59 -4.46 5.95
N GLY A 108 -18.86 -5.25 6.98
CA GLY A 108 -20.16 -5.33 7.64
C GLY A 108 -20.51 -4.14 8.55
N ARG A 109 -19.53 -3.29 8.90
CA ARG A 109 -19.74 -2.07 9.70
C ARG A 109 -20.33 -0.98 8.83
#